data_AF-A0A367P8L2-F1
#
_entry.id   AF-A0A367P8L2-F1
#
_cell.length_a   1.000
_cell.length_b   1.000
_cell.length_c   1.000
_cell.angle_alpha   90.00
_cell.angle_beta   90.00
_cell.angle_gamma   90.00
#
_symmetry.space_group_name_H-M   'P 1'
#
loop_
_entity.id
_entity.type
_entity.pdbx_description
1 polymer ?
#
loop_
_entity_poly.entity_id
_entity_poly.type
_entity_poly.pdbx_seq_one_letter_code
_entity_poly.pdbx_strand_id
1 'polypeptide(L)' 'SRAGRPVSLASSGIGSMPHMAIEPFKASTSAEFLHVAYKGAAPAITDTIGG' A
#
# COMPACT_ATOMS: atom_id res chain seq x y z
N SER A 1 23.02 -11.46 -3.84
CA SER A 1 22.37 -10.20 -3.43
C SER A 1 20.97 -10.53 -2.97
N ARG A 2 20.54 -10.10 -1.78
CA ARG A 2 19.14 -10.30 -1.37
C ARG A 2 18.33 -9.28 -2.16
N ALA A 3 17.63 -9.70 -3.21
CA ALA A 3 16.57 -8.86 -3.77
C ALA A 3 15.66 -8.48 -2.58
N GLY A 4 15.61 -7.20 -2.23
CA GLY A 4 14.82 -6.73 -1.10
C GLY A 4 13.37 -7.16 -1.29
N ARG A 5 12.70 -7.58 -0.21
CA ARG A 5 11.25 -7.84 -0.28
C ARG A 5 10.56 -6.59 -0.84
N PRO A 6 9.54 -6.74 -1.70
CA PRO A 6 8.76 -5.60 -2.18
C PRO A 6 8.27 -4.76 -1.00
N VAL A 7 8.31 -3.44 -1.15
CA VAL A 7 7.73 -2.53 -0.16
C VAL A 7 6.22 -2.66 -0.23
N SER A 8 5.58 -2.96 0.91
CA SER A 8 4.12 -3.05 1.00
C SER A 8 3.49 -1.68 1.17
N LEU A 9 2.36 -1.45 0.50
CA LEU A 9 1.57 -0.23 0.62
C LEU A 9 0.14 -0.58 1.04
N ALA A 10 -0.27 -0.09 2.21
CA ALA A 10 -1.60 -0.33 2.76
C ALA A 10 -2.64 0.65 2.21
N SER A 11 -3.88 0.19 2.08
CA SER A 11 -5.05 1.03 1.83
C SER A 11 -6.20 0.64 2.75
N SER A 12 -7.15 1.54 2.96
CA SER A 12 -8.35 1.24 3.76
C SER A 12 -9.37 0.34 3.07
N GLY A 13 -9.15 -0.05 1.80
CA GLY A 13 -9.97 -1.02 1.07
C GLY A 13 -10.03 -0.76 -0.42
N ILE A 14 -10.60 -1.71 -1.17
CA ILE A 14 -10.83 -1.59 -2.61
C ILE A 14 -11.77 -0.42 -2.90
N GLY A 15 -11.38 0.46 -3.83
CA GLY A 15 -12.16 1.65 -4.21
C GLY A 15 -12.11 2.82 -3.21
N SER A 16 -11.36 2.70 -2.11
CA SER A 16 -11.11 3.82 -1.21
C SER A 16 -10.23 4.90 -1.87
N MET A 17 -10.26 6.14 -1.35
CA MET A 17 -9.37 7.21 -1.83
C MET A 17 -7.88 6.81 -1.80
N PRO A 18 -7.34 6.19 -0.73
CA PRO A 18 -5.96 5.69 -0.74
C PRO A 18 -5.71 4.63 -1.81
N HIS A 19 -6.66 3.73 -2.09
CA HIS A 19 -6.52 2.74 -3.17
C HIS A 19 -6.40 3.42 -4.54
N MET A 20 -7.29 4.38 -4.83
CA MET A 20 -7.28 5.08 -6.11
C MET A 20 -6.00 5.91 -6.32
N ALA A 21 -5.36 6.35 -5.24
CA ALA A 21 -4.10 7.09 -5.28
C ALA A 21 -2.89 6.21 -5.63
N ILE A 22 -2.98 4.88 -5.58
CA ILE A 22 -1.83 3.97 -5.77
C ILE A 22 -1.31 4.00 -7.20
N GLU A 23 -2.18 3.87 -8.19
CA GLU A 23 -1.76 3.87 -9.59
C GLU A 23 -1.09 5.19 -10.03
N PRO A 24 -1.66 6.39 -9.73
CA PRO A 24 -0.95 7.62 -10.02
C PRO A 24 0.33 7.78 -9.19
N PHE A 25 0.38 7.26 -7.95
CA PHE A 25 1.61 7.26 -7.15
C PHE A 25 2.72 6.40 -7.78
N LYS A 26 2.39 5.18 -8.23
CA LYS A 26 3.31 4.31 -8.99
C LYS A 26 3.80 5.01 -10.25
N ALA A 27 2.90 5.60 -11.03
CA ALA A 27 3.28 6.35 -12.24
C ALA A 27 4.20 7.53 -11.95
N SER A 28 3.97 8.27 -10.86
CA SER A 28 4.77 9.44 -10.49
C SER A 28 6.16 9.10 -9.95
N THR A 29 6.32 7.92 -9.34
CA THR A 29 7.57 7.51 -8.67
C THR A 29 8.36 6.46 -9.44
N SER A 30 7.73 5.82 -10.44
CA SER A 30 8.24 4.60 -11.10
C SER A 30 8.58 3.47 -10.11
N ALA A 31 7.99 3.50 -8.91
CA ALA A 31 8.26 2.52 -7.88
C ALA A 31 7.21 1.40 -7.90
N GLU A 32 7.70 0.18 -7.64
CA GLU A 32 6.88 -1.02 -7.57
C GLU A 32 6.64 -1.39 -6.10
N PHE A 33 5.37 -1.60 -5.75
CA PHE A 33 4.93 -1.89 -4.39
C PHE A 33 3.95 -3.06 -4.37
N LEU A 34 3.93 -3.82 -3.27
CA LEU A 34 2.87 -4.78 -3.00
C LEU A 34 1.69 -4.05 -2.36
N HIS A 35 0.58 -3.91 -3.08
CA HIS A 35 -0.65 -3.34 -2.52
C HIS A 35 -1.33 -4.33 -1.57
N VAL A 36 -1.65 -3.85 -0.36
CA VAL A 36 -2.42 -4.60 0.64
C VAL A 36 -3.71 -3.84 0.96
N ALA A 37 -4.85 -4.44 0.61
CA ALA A 37 -6.18 -3.86 0.84
C ALA A 37 -6.79 -4.38 2.14
N TYR A 38 -7.02 -3.47 3.09
CA TYR A 38 -7.66 -3.78 4.36
C TYR A 38 -9.18 -3.61 4.31
N LYS A 39 -9.87 -4.10 5.33
CA LYS A 39 -11.32 -3.90 5.54
C LYS A 39 -11.59 -2.67 6.43
N GLY A 40 -11.01 -1.53 6.07
CA GLY A 40 -11.15 -0.26 6.80
C GLY A 40 -9.81 0.38 7.21
N ALA A 41 -9.87 1.63 7.67
CA ALA A 41 -8.68 2.41 8.03
C ALA A 41 -8.01 1.92 9.33
N ALA A 42 -8.80 1.56 10.35
CA ALA A 42 -8.27 1.09 11.64
C ALA A 42 -7.32 -0.11 11.49
N PRO A 43 -7.69 -1.23 10.84
CA PRO A 43 -6.77 -2.35 10.65
C PRO A 43 -5.57 -1.99 9.74
N ALA A 44 -5.74 -1.11 8.75
CA ALA A 44 -4.62 -0.66 7.91
C ALA A 44 -3.57 0.13 8.71
N ILE A 45 -4.00 1.02 9.60
CA ILE A 45 -3.11 1.83 10.43
C ILE A 45 -2.37 0.94 11.43
N THR A 46 -3.08 0.03 12.11
CA THR A 46 -2.46 -0.90 13.08
C THR A 46 -1.34 -1.70 12.43
N ASP A 47 -1.58 -2.31 11.28
CA ASP A 47 -0.57 -3.10 10.58
C ASP A 47 0.58 -2.22 10.04
N THR A 48 0.28 -1.02 9.54
CA THR A 48 1.33 -0.10 9.07
C THR A 48 2.28 0.30 10.18
N ILE A 49 1.77 0.54 11.39
CA ILE A 49 2.58 0.84 12.58
C ILE A 49 3.31 -0.42 13.08
N GLY A 50 2.71 -1.60 12.92
CA GLY A 50 3.25 -2.88 13.35
C GLY A 50 4.43 -3.39 12.51
N GLY A 51 4.50 -3.01 11.23
CA GLY A 51 5.51 -3.50 10.27
C GLY A 51 5.28 -4.93 9.80
#